data_AF-A0A413SCM4-F1
#
_entry.id   AF-A0A413SCM4-F1
#
_cell.length_a   1.000
_cell.length_b   1.000
_cell.length_c   1.000
_cell.angle_alpha   90.00
_cell.angle_beta   90.00
_cell.angle_gamma   90.00
#
_symmetry.space_group_name_H-M   'P 1'
#
loop_
_entity.id
_entity.type
_entity.pdbx_description
1 polymer ?
#
loop_
_entity_poly.entity_id
_entity_poly.type
_entity_poly.pdbx_seq_one_letter_code
_entity_poly.pdbx_strand_id
1 'polypeptide(L)'
;MELRTAASPRDVKHYTTERLREEFLIDDLFQPDVIKLVYSHIDRIITGSAVPVKETLKLTAGDELRAQYFCERRELGVINIGGAGVITIDGKEYKVAHKEGMYIGMGSKDISFASENADAPAKFYLNSAPAHMTYPTVLIKPEGTPEDGVVIVKDCNKVELGSLETANHRTICKYILPGQVESCQLEMGMTKLEPGSVWNTMPCHTHDRRMEVYLYFDMPEDALVMHYMGEPTETRHIVMRNEQAVISPSWSIHSGCGTQAYTFIWGMVGENQDFDDMDDVAMKDLM
;
A
#
# COMPACT_ATOMS: atom_id res chain seq x y z
N MET A 1 -15.85 9.64 -3.44
CA MET A 1 -14.78 8.61 -3.41
C MET A 1 -15.08 7.61 -4.51
N GLU A 2 -14.08 7.09 -5.22
CA GLU A 2 -14.34 5.98 -6.14
C GLU A 2 -14.64 4.71 -5.32
N LEU A 3 -15.58 3.87 -5.73
CA LEU A 3 -15.99 2.68 -4.98
C LEU A 3 -15.80 1.42 -5.83
N ARG A 4 -15.12 0.42 -5.26
CA ARG A 4 -14.91 -0.90 -5.86
C ARG A 4 -15.64 -1.96 -5.02
N THR A 5 -16.44 -2.78 -5.68
CA THR A 5 -17.20 -3.84 -5.02
C THR A 5 -16.35 -5.08 -4.77
N ALA A 6 -16.79 -5.97 -3.88
CA ALA A 6 -16.18 -7.28 -3.75
C ALA A 6 -16.45 -8.13 -5.00
N ALA A 7 -15.53 -9.03 -5.33
CA ALA A 7 -15.63 -9.90 -6.49
C ALA A 7 -15.44 -11.38 -6.09
N SER A 8 -16.21 -12.28 -6.70
CA SER A 8 -16.08 -13.73 -6.52
C SER A 8 -15.09 -14.31 -7.54
N PRO A 9 -14.25 -15.29 -7.17
CA PRO A 9 -13.39 -15.99 -8.14
C PRO A 9 -14.19 -16.65 -9.26
N ARG A 10 -15.43 -17.07 -8.97
CA ARG A 10 -16.35 -17.69 -9.96
C ARG A 10 -16.70 -16.76 -11.11
N ASP A 11 -16.77 -15.45 -10.83
CA ASP A 11 -17.11 -14.43 -11.81
C ASP A 11 -15.84 -13.90 -12.50
N VAL A 12 -14.79 -13.65 -11.72
CA VAL A 12 -13.55 -13.02 -12.21
C VAL A 12 -12.84 -13.84 -13.28
N LYS A 13 -12.92 -15.16 -13.23
CA LYS A 13 -12.33 -16.02 -14.29
C LYS A 13 -12.92 -15.75 -15.69
N HIS A 14 -14.09 -15.12 -15.78
CA HIS A 14 -14.72 -14.75 -17.05
C HIS A 14 -14.48 -13.30 -17.46
N TYR A 15 -13.77 -12.51 -16.65
CA TYR A 15 -13.55 -11.10 -16.93
C TYR A 15 -12.61 -10.90 -18.11
N THR A 16 -12.95 -9.90 -18.93
CA THR A 16 -12.07 -9.38 -19.97
C THR A 16 -10.93 -8.58 -19.34
N THR A 17 -9.89 -8.26 -20.12
CA THR A 17 -8.81 -7.36 -19.67
C THR A 17 -9.33 -6.02 -19.17
N GLU A 18 -10.31 -5.42 -19.87
CA GLU A 18 -10.92 -4.17 -19.47
C GLU A 18 -11.63 -4.31 -18.12
N ARG A 19 -12.43 -5.37 -17.96
CA ARG A 19 -13.18 -5.64 -16.72
C ARG A 19 -12.27 -5.90 -15.52
N LEU A 20 -11.16 -6.60 -15.70
CA LEU A 20 -10.15 -6.77 -14.63
C LEU A 20 -9.58 -5.43 -14.17
N ARG A 21 -9.29 -4.52 -15.11
CA ARG A 21 -8.76 -3.20 -14.79
C ARG A 21 -9.81 -2.33 -14.09
N GLU A 22 -11.04 -2.32 -14.60
CA GLU A 22 -12.16 -1.60 -13.98
C GLU A 22 -12.45 -2.01 -12.54
N GLU A 23 -12.16 -3.26 -12.17
CA GLU A 23 -12.47 -3.78 -10.82
C GLU A 23 -11.27 -3.69 -9.87
N PHE A 24 -10.06 -4.02 -10.34
CA PHE A 24 -8.90 -4.19 -9.45
C PHE A 24 -7.81 -3.13 -9.61
N LEU A 25 -7.62 -2.57 -10.81
CA LEU A 25 -6.61 -1.54 -11.05
C LEU A 25 -7.09 -0.19 -10.53
N ILE A 26 -6.23 0.47 -9.74
CA ILE A 26 -6.34 1.86 -9.36
C ILE A 26 -5.29 2.63 -10.16
N ASP A 27 -5.75 3.33 -11.20
CA ASP A 27 -4.92 4.19 -12.01
C ASP A 27 -5.02 5.66 -11.57
N ASP A 28 -4.15 6.49 -12.15
CA ASP A 28 -4.20 7.94 -12.00
C ASP A 28 -4.24 8.39 -10.52
N LEU A 29 -3.48 7.68 -9.68
CA LEU A 29 -3.56 7.79 -8.23
C LEU A 29 -2.93 9.09 -7.70
N PHE A 30 -1.85 9.56 -8.34
CA PHE A 30 -1.00 10.66 -7.86
C PHE A 30 -1.21 11.95 -8.66
N GLN A 31 -2.42 12.50 -8.56
CA GLN A 31 -2.81 13.73 -9.24
C GLN A 31 -2.38 14.99 -8.42
N PRO A 32 -1.68 15.96 -9.03
CA PRO A 32 -1.29 17.21 -8.38
C PRO A 32 -2.45 17.97 -7.75
N ASP A 33 -2.26 18.47 -6.53
CA ASP A 33 -3.24 19.22 -5.71
C ASP A 33 -4.56 18.46 -5.47
N VAL A 34 -4.53 17.12 -5.51
CA VAL A 34 -5.71 16.27 -5.29
C VAL A 34 -5.43 15.24 -4.20
N ILE A 35 -6.45 14.99 -3.36
CA ILE A 35 -6.54 13.75 -2.58
C ILE A 35 -7.46 12.79 -3.34
N LYS A 36 -6.89 11.73 -3.91
CA LYS A 36 -7.67 10.67 -4.57
C LYS A 36 -7.83 9.50 -3.61
N LEU A 37 -9.08 9.05 -3.44
CA LEU A 37 -9.43 7.94 -2.54
C LEU A 37 -10.32 6.93 -3.28
N VAL A 38 -9.99 5.65 -3.12
CA VAL A 38 -10.73 4.50 -3.64
C VAL A 38 -11.14 3.62 -2.45
N TYR A 39 -12.44 3.43 -2.27
CA TYR A 39 -13.02 2.55 -1.25
C TYR A 39 -13.23 1.17 -1.85
N SER A 40 -12.57 0.14 -1.31
CA SER A 40 -12.87 -1.26 -1.64
C SER A 40 -13.84 -1.84 -0.61
N HIS A 41 -14.86 -2.57 -1.06
CA HIS A 41 -15.71 -3.35 -0.16
C HIS A 41 -14.99 -4.57 0.44
N ILE A 42 -13.84 -4.96 -0.09
CA ILE A 42 -12.96 -6.00 0.47
C ILE A 42 -12.27 -5.40 1.69
N ASP A 43 -12.64 -5.89 2.88
CA ASP A 43 -12.23 -5.38 4.20
C ASP A 43 -12.43 -3.88 4.45
N ARG A 44 -13.20 -3.20 3.58
CA ARG A 44 -13.48 -1.76 3.68
C ARG A 44 -12.21 -0.90 3.67
N ILE A 45 -11.13 -1.41 3.08
CA ILE A 45 -9.89 -0.65 2.94
C ILE A 45 -10.13 0.54 2.00
N ILE A 46 -9.56 1.69 2.36
CA ILE A 46 -9.48 2.85 1.48
C ILE A 46 -8.02 3.00 1.06
N THR A 47 -7.79 3.00 -0.24
CA THR A 47 -6.48 3.27 -0.84
C THR A 47 -6.51 4.62 -1.50
N GLY A 48 -5.42 5.38 -1.41
CA GLY A 48 -5.40 6.72 -1.97
C GLY A 48 -4.03 7.33 -2.12
N SER A 49 -4.03 8.58 -2.56
CA SER A 49 -2.88 9.45 -2.38
C SER A 49 -3.29 10.88 -2.06
N ALA A 50 -2.32 11.66 -1.56
CA ALA A 50 -2.36 13.11 -1.51
C ALA A 50 -1.07 13.67 -2.14
N VAL A 51 -1.19 14.53 -3.15
CA VAL A 51 -0.04 15.15 -3.83
C VAL A 51 -0.15 16.68 -3.74
N PRO A 52 0.17 17.29 -2.59
CA PRO A 52 0.14 18.74 -2.45
C PRO A 52 1.23 19.38 -3.30
N VAL A 53 0.90 20.38 -4.13
CA VAL A 53 1.88 21.13 -4.93
C VAL A 53 1.81 22.61 -4.61
N LYS A 54 0.64 23.21 -4.79
CA LYS A 54 0.39 24.65 -4.55
C LYS A 54 -0.33 24.90 -3.24
N GLU A 55 -1.14 23.94 -2.82
CA GLU A 55 -2.04 24.09 -1.68
C GLU A 55 -1.83 22.98 -0.64
N THR A 56 -2.16 23.31 0.61
CA THR A 56 -2.29 22.30 1.67
C THR A 56 -3.57 21.52 1.45
N LEU A 57 -3.45 20.20 1.34
CA LEU A 57 -4.60 19.32 1.10
C LEU A 57 -5.12 18.79 2.43
N LYS A 58 -6.39 19.07 2.75
CA LYS A 58 -7.05 18.59 3.97
C LYS A 58 -7.80 17.28 3.71
N LEU A 59 -7.54 16.26 4.52
CA LEU A 59 -8.25 14.99 4.46
C LEU A 59 -9.60 15.10 5.16
N THR A 60 -10.67 15.09 4.38
CA THR A 60 -12.05 15.15 4.90
C THR A 60 -12.69 13.76 4.90
N ALA A 61 -13.65 13.52 5.80
CA ALA A 61 -14.53 12.37 5.66
C ALA A 61 -15.40 12.56 4.41
N GLY A 62 -15.37 11.61 3.48
CA GLY A 62 -16.33 11.54 2.39
C GLY A 62 -17.72 11.10 2.90
N ASP A 63 -18.77 11.41 2.13
CA ASP A 63 -20.15 11.02 2.46
C ASP A 63 -20.31 9.50 2.64
N GLU A 64 -19.48 8.71 1.96
CA GLU A 64 -19.45 7.25 2.00
C GLU A 64 -19.09 6.72 3.40
N LEU A 65 -18.36 7.49 4.22
CA LEU A 65 -17.94 7.08 5.55
C LEU A 65 -18.99 7.34 6.62
N ARG A 66 -19.92 8.29 6.38
CA ARG A 66 -20.90 8.76 7.37
C ARG A 66 -20.25 9.09 8.72
N ALA A 67 -19.10 9.73 8.67
CA ALA A 67 -18.28 10.12 9.82
C ALA A 67 -18.09 11.64 9.87
N GLN A 68 -17.84 12.19 11.05
CA GLN A 68 -17.58 13.62 11.25
C GLN A 68 -16.18 14.02 10.75
N TYR A 69 -15.22 13.10 10.80
CA TYR A 69 -13.84 13.26 10.33
C TYR A 69 -13.26 11.89 9.94
N PHE A 70 -12.21 11.89 9.12
CA PHE A 70 -11.77 10.69 8.39
C PHE A 70 -11.39 9.52 9.31
N CYS A 71 -10.60 9.77 10.36
CA CYS A 71 -10.14 8.76 11.31
C CYS A 71 -11.07 8.59 12.54
N GLU A 72 -12.35 9.00 12.49
CA GLU A 72 -13.28 8.82 13.63
C GLU A 72 -13.38 7.35 14.07
N ARG A 73 -13.36 6.43 13.09
CA ARG A 73 -13.45 4.98 13.29
C ARG A 73 -12.49 4.22 12.38
N ARG A 74 -11.38 4.86 12.02
CA ARG A 74 -10.40 4.36 11.07
C ARG A 74 -8.99 4.68 11.55
N GLU A 75 -8.05 3.83 11.18
CA GLU A 75 -6.62 4.10 11.23
C GLU A 75 -6.11 4.38 9.81
N LEU A 76 -4.96 5.05 9.71
CA LEU A 76 -4.39 5.46 8.43
C LEU A 76 -2.86 5.28 8.45
N GLY A 77 -2.37 4.48 7.51
CA GLY A 77 -0.96 4.39 7.17
C GLY A 77 -0.64 5.25 5.96
N VAL A 78 0.49 5.95 6.02
CA VAL A 78 0.99 6.82 4.97
C VAL A 78 2.43 6.46 4.64
N ILE A 79 2.80 6.43 3.37
CA ILE A 79 4.21 6.34 2.94
C ILE A 79 4.45 7.40 1.87
N ASN A 80 5.46 8.25 2.04
CA ASN A 80 5.81 9.27 1.06
C ASN A 80 6.74 8.69 -0.01
N ILE A 81 6.30 8.62 -1.27
CA ILE A 81 7.12 8.17 -2.40
C ILE A 81 7.71 9.33 -3.22
N GLY A 82 7.39 10.59 -2.87
CA GLY A 82 7.81 11.79 -3.58
C GLY A 82 8.94 12.54 -2.88
N GLY A 83 9.01 13.85 -3.09
CA GLY A 83 9.91 14.75 -2.35
C GLY A 83 9.49 14.96 -0.89
N ALA A 84 10.26 15.75 -0.13
CA ALA A 84 9.95 16.00 1.28
C ALA A 84 8.64 16.78 1.44
N GLY A 85 7.85 16.40 2.45
CA GLY A 85 6.60 17.08 2.78
C GLY A 85 6.32 17.11 4.27
N VAL A 86 5.17 17.67 4.62
CA VAL A 86 4.70 17.83 5.98
C VAL A 86 3.30 17.23 6.09
N ILE A 87 3.09 16.42 7.13
CA ILE A 87 1.76 15.97 7.55
C ILE A 87 1.44 16.67 8.87
N THR A 88 0.33 17.42 8.90
CA THR A 88 -0.13 18.11 10.11
C THR A 88 -1.34 17.37 10.66
N ILE A 89 -1.26 16.95 11.93
CA ILE A 89 -2.30 16.19 12.63
C ILE A 89 -2.67 16.91 13.90
N ASP A 90 -3.93 17.36 13.99
CA ASP A 90 -4.48 18.07 15.13
C ASP A 90 -3.58 19.24 15.60
N GLY A 91 -2.96 19.92 14.64
CA GLY A 91 -2.05 21.06 14.84
C GLY A 91 -0.57 20.70 15.06
N LYS A 92 -0.20 19.41 15.16
CA LYS A 92 1.20 18.98 15.23
C LYS A 92 1.74 18.66 13.84
N GLU A 93 2.86 19.28 13.48
CA GLU A 93 3.53 19.04 12.20
C GLU A 93 4.54 17.89 12.30
N TYR A 94 4.57 17.06 11.26
CA TYR A 94 5.52 15.98 11.07
C TYR A 94 6.18 16.16 9.71
N LYS A 95 7.50 16.35 9.69
CA LYS A 95 8.27 16.30 8.44
C LYS A 95 8.41 14.84 8.02
N VAL A 96 8.04 14.54 6.79
CA VAL A 96 8.05 13.19 6.23
C VAL A 96 8.86 13.23 4.95
N ALA A 97 10.09 12.73 5.02
CA ALA A 97 11.00 12.67 3.88
C ALA A 97 10.60 11.56 2.88
N HIS A 98 11.32 11.50 1.77
CA HIS A 98 11.17 10.43 0.79
C HIS A 98 11.38 9.06 1.46
N LYS A 99 10.46 8.11 1.23
CA LYS A 99 10.43 6.78 1.82
C LYS A 99 10.34 6.77 3.35
N GLU A 100 9.90 7.85 3.98
CA GLU A 100 9.40 7.81 5.35
C GLU A 100 7.89 7.51 5.34
N GLY A 101 7.42 6.87 6.41
CA GLY A 101 6.03 6.54 6.60
C GLY A 101 5.45 7.17 7.85
N MET A 102 4.15 7.01 8.06
CA MET A 102 3.46 7.50 9.23
C MET A 102 2.27 6.59 9.53
N TYR A 103 2.07 6.28 10.81
CA TYR A 103 0.83 5.69 11.29
C TYR A 103 0.03 6.76 12.04
N ILE A 104 -1.25 6.87 11.70
CA ILE A 104 -2.20 7.81 12.28
C ILE A 104 -3.34 7.02 12.90
N GLY A 105 -3.43 7.11 14.23
CA GLY A 105 -4.38 6.33 15.02
C GLY A 105 -5.82 6.83 14.89
N MET A 106 -6.75 5.94 15.24
CA MET A 106 -8.18 6.29 15.39
C MET A 106 -8.37 7.47 16.34
N GLY A 107 -9.18 8.44 15.93
CA GLY A 107 -9.56 9.62 16.72
C GLY A 107 -8.88 10.92 16.28
N SER A 108 -7.85 10.87 15.43
CA SER A 108 -7.26 12.08 14.83
C SER A 108 -8.26 12.80 13.92
N LYS A 109 -8.42 14.11 14.12
CA LYS A 109 -9.56 14.86 13.54
C LYS A 109 -9.16 15.70 12.33
N ASP A 110 -8.10 16.49 12.47
CA ASP A 110 -7.64 17.40 11.43
C ASP A 110 -6.32 16.90 10.86
N ILE A 111 -6.37 16.34 9.65
CA ILE A 111 -5.20 15.79 8.96
C ILE A 111 -5.03 16.56 7.65
N SER A 112 -3.83 17.08 7.42
CA SER A 112 -3.51 17.78 6.19
C SER A 112 -2.10 17.50 5.70
N PHE A 113 -1.90 17.67 4.39
CA PHE A 113 -0.67 17.34 3.68
C PHE A 113 -0.16 18.57 2.95
N ALA A 114 1.15 18.82 3.02
CA ALA A 114 1.84 19.87 2.29
C ALA A 114 3.18 19.36 1.73
N SER A 115 3.66 19.96 0.65
CA SER A 115 5.02 19.74 0.14
C SER A 115 5.97 20.82 0.63
N GLU A 116 7.21 20.47 0.93
CA GLU A 116 8.24 21.47 1.24
C GLU A 116 8.73 22.20 -0.02
N ASN A 117 8.64 21.56 -1.19
CA ASN A 117 9.00 22.12 -2.49
C ASN A 117 7.97 21.74 -3.57
N ALA A 118 7.37 22.74 -4.23
CA ALA A 118 6.40 22.52 -5.31
C ALA A 118 7.02 21.90 -6.57
N ASP A 119 8.32 22.11 -6.83
CA ASP A 119 9.02 21.55 -7.99
C ASP A 119 9.40 20.07 -7.79
N ALA A 120 9.36 19.59 -6.55
CA ALA A 120 9.59 18.21 -6.16
C ALA A 120 8.57 17.79 -5.09
N PRO A 121 7.29 17.68 -5.46
CA PRO A 121 6.22 17.53 -4.48
C PRO A 121 6.31 16.17 -3.77
N ALA A 122 5.88 16.17 -2.51
CA ALA A 122 5.58 14.95 -1.78
C ALA A 122 4.43 14.20 -2.45
N LYS A 123 4.51 12.87 -2.41
CA LYS A 123 3.50 11.96 -2.95
C LYS A 123 3.14 10.99 -1.84
N PHE A 124 2.15 11.35 -1.03
CA PHE A 124 1.74 10.55 0.11
C PHE A 124 0.79 9.44 -0.34
N TYR A 125 1.26 8.19 -0.36
CA TYR A 125 0.41 7.02 -0.57
C TYR A 125 -0.31 6.65 0.74
N LEU A 126 -1.60 6.34 0.66
CA LEU A 126 -2.50 6.17 1.80
C LEU A 126 -3.15 4.79 1.79
N ASN A 127 -3.11 4.07 2.91
CA ASN A 127 -4.03 2.96 3.18
C ASN A 127 -4.74 3.16 4.52
N SER A 128 -6.06 3.06 4.53
CA SER A 128 -6.87 3.22 5.73
C SER A 128 -7.83 2.06 5.92
N ALA A 129 -7.87 1.56 7.16
CA ALA A 129 -8.73 0.46 7.58
C ALA A 129 -9.67 0.89 8.70
N PRO A 130 -10.83 0.25 8.88
CA PRO A 130 -11.62 0.41 10.10
C PRO A 130 -10.78 0.12 11.35
N ALA A 131 -10.95 0.91 12.40
CA ALA A 131 -10.24 0.74 13.67
C ALA A 131 -11.23 0.78 14.82
N HIS A 132 -10.93 0.02 15.88
CA HIS A 132 -11.76 -0.10 17.08
C HIS A 132 -11.00 0.25 18.36
N MET A 133 -9.70 0.48 18.25
CA MET A 133 -8.81 0.92 19.30
C MET A 133 -7.97 2.09 18.79
N THR A 134 -7.68 3.04 19.67
CA THR A 134 -6.72 4.11 19.37
C THR A 134 -5.33 3.64 19.73
N TYR A 135 -4.45 3.59 18.73
CA TYR A 135 -3.01 3.46 18.93
C TYR A 135 -2.29 4.80 18.69
N PRO A 136 -1.07 4.99 19.23
CA PRO A 136 -0.35 6.25 19.11
C PRO A 136 0.03 6.59 17.67
N THR A 137 -0.20 7.84 17.27
CA THR A 137 0.28 8.39 15.99
C THR A 137 1.80 8.55 16.02
N VAL A 138 2.49 7.91 15.07
CA VAL A 138 3.96 7.88 15.01
C VAL A 138 4.46 8.13 13.58
N LEU A 139 5.55 8.89 13.46
CA LEU A 139 6.37 8.96 12.25
C LEU A 139 7.27 7.73 12.19
N ILE A 140 7.39 7.12 11.02
CA ILE A 140 8.14 5.88 10.79
C ILE A 140 9.29 6.20 9.84
N LYS A 141 10.52 6.00 10.30
CA LYS A 141 11.71 6.21 9.47
C LYS A 141 12.41 4.87 9.22
N PRO A 142 12.81 4.55 7.97
CA PRO A 142 13.61 3.35 7.71
C PRO A 142 14.95 3.38 8.45
N GLU A 143 15.54 4.57 8.60
CA GLU A 143 16.82 4.81 9.24
C GLU A 143 16.77 6.08 10.08
N GLY A 144 17.65 6.20 11.07
CA GLY A 144 17.74 7.38 11.93
C GLY A 144 17.82 7.00 13.41
N THR A 145 17.49 7.96 14.27
CA THR A 145 17.53 7.80 15.72
C THR A 145 16.11 7.84 16.29
N PRO A 146 15.73 6.90 17.17
CA PRO A 146 14.44 6.96 17.85
C PRO A 146 14.28 8.25 18.65
N GLU A 147 13.11 8.86 18.59
CA GLU A 147 12.72 10.06 19.32
C GLU A 147 11.22 9.99 19.64
N ASP A 148 10.70 10.91 20.47
CA ASP A 148 9.29 10.85 20.88
C ASP A 148 8.35 10.98 19.67
N GLY A 149 7.45 10.01 19.52
CA GLY A 149 6.56 9.91 18.36
C GLY A 149 7.25 9.51 17.05
N VAL A 150 8.49 8.98 17.09
CA VAL A 150 9.23 8.48 15.93
C VAL A 150 9.72 7.05 16.16
N VAL A 151 9.34 6.16 15.26
CA VAL A 151 9.75 4.76 15.23
C VAL A 151 10.76 4.56 14.11
N ILE A 152 11.91 3.96 14.43
CA ILE A 152 12.86 3.51 13.43
C ILE A 152 12.56 2.05 13.10
N VAL A 153 12.50 1.72 11.81
CA VAL A 153 12.27 0.33 11.38
C VAL A 153 13.40 -0.55 11.90
N LYS A 154 13.04 -1.58 12.66
CA LYS A 154 13.99 -2.53 13.26
C LYS A 154 14.71 -3.32 12.18
N ASP A 155 15.97 -3.69 12.42
CA ASP A 155 16.75 -4.47 11.46
C ASP A 155 16.12 -5.84 11.17
N CYS A 156 15.48 -6.48 12.16
CA CYS A 156 14.74 -7.73 11.94
C CYS A 156 13.54 -7.59 10.99
N ASN A 157 13.06 -6.36 10.78
CA ASN A 157 11.97 -6.02 9.87
C ASN A 157 12.50 -5.52 8.50
N LYS A 158 13.81 -5.55 8.29
CA LYS A 158 14.49 -5.33 7.02
C LYS A 158 15.02 -6.67 6.51
N VAL A 159 14.26 -7.33 5.65
CA VAL A 159 14.52 -8.70 5.23
C VAL A 159 14.99 -8.72 3.78
N GLU A 160 16.23 -9.17 3.57
CA GLU A 160 16.78 -9.42 2.24
C GLU A 160 16.48 -10.87 1.83
N LEU A 161 15.91 -11.06 0.64
CA LEU A 161 15.44 -12.36 0.16
C LEU A 161 15.76 -12.53 -1.32
N GLY A 162 15.76 -13.80 -1.76
CA GLY A 162 15.91 -14.18 -3.16
C GLY A 162 17.35 -14.07 -3.65
N SER A 163 17.52 -14.22 -4.96
CA SER A 163 18.80 -14.09 -5.63
C SER A 163 18.61 -13.64 -7.08
N LEU A 164 19.72 -13.28 -7.73
CA LEU A 164 19.70 -12.88 -9.14
C LEU A 164 19.34 -14.06 -10.06
N GLU A 165 19.77 -15.27 -9.72
CA GLU A 165 19.51 -16.49 -10.50
C GLU A 165 18.02 -16.82 -10.58
N THR A 166 17.26 -16.50 -9.53
CA THR A 166 15.80 -16.63 -9.49
C THR A 166 15.08 -15.33 -9.86
N ALA A 167 15.83 -14.31 -10.27
CA ALA A 167 15.37 -12.98 -10.65
C ALA A 167 14.41 -12.34 -9.62
N ASN A 168 14.63 -12.59 -8.33
CA ASN A 168 13.79 -12.11 -7.24
C ASN A 168 14.59 -11.54 -6.06
N HIS A 169 15.85 -11.16 -6.26
CA HIS A 169 16.67 -10.50 -5.23
C HIS A 169 16.05 -9.16 -4.85
N ARG A 170 15.70 -9.00 -3.56
CA ARG A 170 14.94 -7.87 -3.06
C ARG A 170 15.15 -7.64 -1.57
N THR A 171 14.90 -6.41 -1.14
CA THR A 171 14.87 -6.03 0.28
C THR A 171 13.48 -5.56 0.66
N ILE A 172 12.90 -6.21 1.67
CA ILE A 172 11.62 -5.85 2.28
C ILE A 172 11.89 -4.99 3.51
N CYS A 173 11.20 -3.87 3.64
CA CYS A 173 11.21 -3.01 4.82
C CYS A 173 9.77 -2.93 5.35
N LYS A 174 9.50 -3.50 6.53
CA LYS A 174 8.16 -3.53 7.13
C LYS A 174 7.94 -2.29 8.02
N TYR A 175 6.98 -1.43 7.66
CA TYR A 175 6.76 -0.13 8.32
C TYR A 175 5.75 -0.27 9.46
N ILE A 176 4.57 -0.82 9.17
CA ILE A 176 3.51 -1.07 10.14
C ILE A 176 3.38 -2.58 10.27
N LEU A 177 3.72 -3.08 11.45
CA LEU A 177 3.74 -4.51 11.78
C LEU A 177 3.66 -4.65 13.31
N PRO A 178 2.92 -5.64 13.84
CA PRO A 178 2.91 -5.95 15.27
C PRO A 178 4.32 -6.04 15.87
N GLY A 179 4.50 -5.49 17.08
CA GLY A 179 5.78 -5.45 17.77
C GLY A 179 6.72 -4.32 17.31
N GLN A 180 6.34 -3.50 16.32
CA GLN A 180 7.05 -2.27 15.93
C GLN A 180 6.13 -1.06 15.96
N VAL A 181 5.04 -1.10 15.20
CA VAL A 181 3.97 -0.09 15.22
C VAL A 181 2.67 -0.85 15.40
N GLU A 182 2.06 -0.67 16.57
CA GLU A 182 0.78 -1.30 16.88
C GLU A 182 -0.34 -0.63 16.09
N SER A 183 -1.21 -1.45 15.50
CA SER A 183 -2.38 -1.07 14.71
C SER A 183 -3.53 -2.03 15.01
N CYS A 184 -4.76 -1.72 14.58
CA CYS A 184 -5.88 -2.63 14.75
C CYS A 184 -5.82 -3.82 13.78
N GLN A 185 -5.50 -3.54 12.51
CA GLN A 185 -5.42 -4.55 11.46
C GLN A 185 -4.50 -4.15 10.32
N LEU A 186 -4.21 -2.85 10.15
CA LEU A 186 -3.40 -2.37 9.04
C LEU A 186 -1.94 -2.78 9.20
N GLU A 187 -1.41 -3.46 8.20
CA GLU A 187 0.02 -3.73 8.02
C GLU A 187 0.49 -3.09 6.72
N MET A 188 1.71 -2.56 6.71
CA MET A 188 2.29 -1.94 5.51
C MET A 188 3.79 -2.16 5.45
N GLY A 189 4.30 -2.32 4.24
CA GLY A 189 5.73 -2.32 3.99
C GLY A 189 6.08 -1.93 2.57
N MET A 190 7.37 -1.73 2.35
CA MET A 190 7.93 -1.37 1.05
C MET A 190 8.99 -2.39 0.69
N THR A 191 8.98 -2.84 -0.55
CA THR A 191 9.96 -3.79 -1.07
C THR A 191 10.62 -3.19 -2.30
N LYS A 192 11.94 -3.20 -2.32
CA LYS A 192 12.76 -2.76 -3.45
C LYS A 192 13.39 -3.99 -4.10
N LEU A 193 13.20 -4.16 -5.40
CA LEU A 193 13.90 -5.18 -6.18
C LEU A 193 15.30 -4.66 -6.54
N GLU A 194 16.29 -5.55 -6.48
CA GLU A 194 17.65 -5.22 -6.92
C GLU A 194 17.78 -5.33 -8.45
N PRO A 195 18.71 -4.58 -9.08
CA PRO A 195 18.90 -4.60 -10.53
C PRO A 195 19.06 -6.03 -11.08
N GLY A 196 18.33 -6.33 -12.16
CA GLY A 196 18.29 -7.66 -12.76
C GLY A 196 17.25 -8.61 -12.16
N SER A 197 16.61 -8.22 -11.05
CA SER A 197 15.45 -8.94 -10.50
C SER A 197 14.14 -8.29 -10.94
N VAL A 198 13.16 -9.13 -11.25
CA VAL A 198 11.87 -8.71 -11.80
C VAL A 198 10.68 -9.35 -11.10
N TRP A 199 10.88 -10.39 -10.29
CA TRP A 199 9.80 -11.07 -9.57
C TRP A 199 9.65 -10.56 -8.14
N ASN A 200 8.42 -10.18 -7.76
CA ASN A 200 8.00 -10.16 -6.36
C ASN A 200 7.13 -11.38 -6.03
N THR A 201 7.04 -11.71 -4.74
CA THR A 201 6.13 -12.75 -4.20
C THR A 201 6.10 -14.03 -5.06
N MET A 202 7.28 -14.57 -5.35
CA MET A 202 7.45 -15.81 -6.10
C MET A 202 8.45 -16.72 -5.36
N PRO A 203 8.04 -17.93 -4.91
CA PRO A 203 6.71 -18.54 -5.03
C PRO A 203 5.59 -17.70 -4.38
N CYS A 204 4.38 -17.80 -4.94
CA CYS A 204 3.23 -17.03 -4.48
C CYS A 204 2.44 -17.77 -3.38
N HIS A 205 1.50 -17.06 -2.79
CA HIS A 205 0.59 -17.57 -1.76
C HIS A 205 -0.77 -16.87 -1.89
N THR A 206 -1.76 -17.40 -1.19
CA THR A 206 -3.01 -16.69 -0.86
C THR A 206 -3.11 -16.51 0.66
N HIS A 207 -4.04 -15.70 1.13
CA HIS A 207 -4.40 -15.65 2.55
C HIS A 207 -5.89 -15.36 2.70
N ASP A 208 -6.67 -16.40 3.00
CA ASP A 208 -8.14 -16.33 3.03
C ASP A 208 -8.68 -15.38 4.14
N ARG A 209 -7.85 -15.08 5.14
CA ARG A 209 -8.20 -14.23 6.30
C ARG A 209 -7.82 -12.75 6.13
N ARG A 210 -7.12 -12.40 5.05
CA ARG A 210 -6.59 -11.06 4.81
C ARG A 210 -6.73 -10.66 3.34
N MET A 211 -6.51 -9.40 3.03
CA MET A 211 -6.46 -8.89 1.67
C MET A 211 -5.31 -7.92 1.53
N GLU A 212 -4.78 -7.75 0.32
CA GLU A 212 -3.66 -6.84 0.09
C GLU A 212 -3.97 -5.81 -1.01
N VAL A 213 -3.27 -4.68 -0.97
CA VAL A 213 -3.21 -3.69 -2.04
C VAL A 213 -1.75 -3.38 -2.34
N TYR A 214 -1.38 -3.47 -3.61
CA TYR A 214 -0.02 -3.25 -4.10
C TYR A 214 0.06 -1.95 -4.87
N LEU A 215 1.02 -1.08 -4.55
CA LEU A 215 1.39 0.09 -5.34
C LEU A 215 2.77 -0.12 -5.96
N TYR A 216 2.88 -0.05 -7.28
CA TYR A 216 4.15 -0.13 -8.01
C TYR A 216 4.69 1.27 -8.34
N PHE A 217 5.98 1.53 -8.09
CA PHE A 217 6.62 2.82 -8.36
C PHE A 217 8.15 2.68 -8.54
N ASP A 218 8.86 3.81 -8.70
CA ASP A 218 10.28 3.86 -9.07
C ASP A 218 10.56 3.10 -10.39
N MET A 219 9.66 3.24 -11.36
CA MET A 219 9.74 2.59 -12.66
C MET A 219 9.98 3.61 -13.79
N PRO A 220 10.81 3.30 -14.79
CA PRO A 220 10.88 4.07 -16.04
C PRO A 220 9.52 4.14 -16.74
N GLU A 221 9.30 5.19 -17.54
CA GLU A 221 8.03 5.43 -18.25
C GLU A 221 7.64 4.29 -19.20
N ASP A 222 8.61 3.66 -19.85
CA ASP A 222 8.40 2.56 -20.79
C ASP A 222 8.36 1.18 -20.12
N ALA A 223 8.65 1.09 -18.82
CA ALA A 223 8.57 -0.15 -18.05
C ALA A 223 7.14 -0.53 -17.69
N LEU A 224 6.92 -1.82 -17.43
CA LEU A 224 5.67 -2.35 -16.90
C LEU A 224 5.92 -3.49 -15.91
N VAL A 225 4.89 -3.78 -15.12
CA VAL A 225 4.79 -5.02 -14.34
C VAL A 225 3.57 -5.79 -14.80
N MET A 226 3.74 -7.08 -15.09
CA MET A 226 2.64 -8.03 -15.18
C MET A 226 2.27 -8.44 -13.76
N HIS A 227 1.24 -7.83 -13.18
CA HIS A 227 0.71 -8.23 -11.88
C HIS A 227 -0.20 -9.44 -12.06
N TYR A 228 0.23 -10.59 -11.56
CA TYR A 228 -0.52 -11.83 -11.52
C TYR A 228 -1.47 -11.84 -10.32
N MET A 229 -2.72 -12.18 -10.62
CA MET A 229 -3.82 -12.33 -9.68
C MET A 229 -4.66 -13.55 -10.06
N GLY A 230 -5.72 -13.85 -9.33
CA GLY A 230 -6.57 -15.02 -9.58
C GLY A 230 -6.37 -16.13 -8.54
N GLU A 231 -7.25 -17.12 -8.56
CA GLU A 231 -6.98 -18.38 -7.84
C GLU A 231 -5.72 -19.04 -8.44
N PRO A 232 -4.93 -19.81 -7.66
CA PRO A 232 -3.70 -20.43 -8.14
C PRO A 232 -3.84 -21.28 -9.42
N THR A 233 -5.02 -21.83 -9.69
CA THR A 233 -5.32 -22.68 -10.85
C THR A 233 -6.07 -21.95 -11.98
N GLU A 234 -6.27 -20.65 -11.86
CA GLU A 234 -7.01 -19.82 -12.82
C GLU A 234 -6.43 -18.40 -12.83
N THR A 235 -5.10 -18.29 -12.98
CA THR A 235 -4.42 -16.99 -12.89
C THR A 235 -4.82 -16.05 -14.03
N ARG A 236 -4.77 -14.76 -13.74
CA ARG A 236 -4.96 -13.64 -14.66
C ARG A 236 -3.83 -12.65 -14.44
N HIS A 237 -3.71 -11.66 -15.31
CA HIS A 237 -2.77 -10.59 -15.10
C HIS A 237 -3.36 -9.22 -15.43
N ILE A 238 -2.79 -8.19 -14.81
CA ILE A 238 -3.01 -6.79 -15.12
C ILE A 238 -1.66 -6.18 -15.48
N VAL A 239 -1.60 -5.50 -16.63
CA VAL A 239 -0.44 -4.68 -16.99
C VAL A 239 -0.48 -3.40 -16.15
N MET A 240 0.51 -3.26 -15.26
CA MET A 240 0.72 -2.13 -14.37
C MET A 240 1.81 -1.20 -14.91
N ARG A 241 1.66 0.09 -14.66
CA ARG A 241 2.64 1.15 -14.93
C ARG A 241 3.10 1.81 -13.64
N ASN A 242 4.09 2.69 -13.75
CA ASN A 242 4.58 3.48 -12.63
C ASN A 242 3.41 4.19 -11.91
N GLU A 243 3.44 4.20 -10.59
CA GLU A 243 2.48 4.89 -9.72
C GLU A 243 1.03 4.39 -9.83
N GLN A 244 0.85 3.13 -10.25
CA GLN A 244 -0.46 2.45 -10.24
C GLN A 244 -0.56 1.45 -9.09
N ALA A 245 -1.77 1.32 -8.54
CA ALA A 245 -2.07 0.35 -7.49
C ALA A 245 -3.07 -0.71 -7.94
N VAL A 246 -3.09 -1.85 -7.25
CA VAL A 246 -3.99 -2.98 -7.56
C VAL A 246 -4.50 -3.62 -6.27
N ILE A 247 -5.80 -3.89 -6.24
CA ILE A 247 -6.50 -4.55 -5.13
C ILE A 247 -6.41 -6.08 -5.35
N SER A 248 -5.90 -6.80 -4.35
CA SER A 248 -5.86 -8.27 -4.32
C SER A 248 -6.89 -8.80 -3.31
N PRO A 249 -7.99 -9.44 -3.76
CA PRO A 249 -8.92 -10.14 -2.88
C PRO A 249 -8.25 -11.33 -2.16
N SER A 250 -8.78 -11.74 -1.00
CA SER A 250 -8.22 -12.83 -0.16
C SER A 250 -8.00 -14.17 -0.89
N TRP A 251 -8.89 -14.49 -1.83
CA TRP A 251 -8.83 -15.72 -2.62
C TRP A 251 -7.78 -15.66 -3.76
N SER A 252 -7.21 -14.49 -4.02
CA SER A 252 -6.30 -14.22 -5.13
C SER A 252 -4.85 -14.32 -4.68
N ILE A 253 -3.98 -14.80 -5.57
CA ILE A 253 -2.55 -14.54 -5.46
C ILE A 253 -2.25 -13.07 -5.75
N HIS A 254 -1.05 -12.62 -5.38
CA HIS A 254 -0.51 -11.29 -5.69
C HIS A 254 0.98 -11.41 -5.95
N SER A 255 1.34 -11.64 -7.21
CA SER A 255 2.72 -11.70 -7.67
C SER A 255 2.90 -10.76 -8.86
N GLY A 256 4.13 -10.37 -9.17
CA GLY A 256 4.43 -9.37 -10.17
C GLY A 256 5.73 -9.71 -10.88
N CYS A 257 5.74 -9.60 -12.20
CA CYS A 257 6.93 -9.72 -13.03
C CYS A 257 7.14 -8.44 -13.84
N GLY A 258 8.20 -7.70 -13.52
CA GLY A 258 8.58 -6.47 -14.20
C GLY A 258 9.33 -6.72 -15.51
N THR A 259 9.35 -5.71 -16.38
CA THR A 259 10.33 -5.65 -17.49
C THR A 259 11.72 -5.21 -17.01
N GLN A 260 11.79 -4.59 -15.84
CA GLN A 260 12.99 -4.11 -15.15
C GLN A 260 12.74 -4.17 -13.63
N ALA A 261 13.76 -3.87 -12.82
CA ALA A 261 13.60 -3.72 -11.37
C ALA A 261 12.68 -2.53 -11.03
N TYR A 262 11.94 -2.66 -9.93
CA TYR A 262 10.98 -1.67 -9.45
C TYR A 262 10.90 -1.69 -7.92
N THR A 263 10.22 -0.69 -7.35
CA THR A 263 9.84 -0.68 -5.94
C THR A 263 8.32 -0.87 -5.84
N PHE A 264 7.85 -1.51 -4.78
CA PHE A 264 6.42 -1.54 -4.49
C PHE A 264 6.13 -1.38 -3.00
N ILE A 265 4.96 -0.83 -2.69
CA ILE A 265 4.37 -0.84 -1.34
C ILE A 265 3.28 -1.90 -1.33
N TRP A 266 3.23 -2.70 -0.27
CA TRP A 266 2.10 -3.56 0.06
C TRP A 266 1.41 -3.02 1.30
N GLY A 267 0.09 -2.99 1.28
CA GLY A 267 -0.76 -2.71 2.43
C GLY A 267 -1.73 -3.87 2.62
N MET A 268 -1.81 -4.41 3.84
CA MET A 268 -2.59 -5.58 4.19
C MET A 268 -3.53 -5.27 5.34
N VAL A 269 -4.75 -5.83 5.29
CA VAL A 269 -5.75 -5.75 6.37
C VAL A 269 -6.49 -7.10 6.43
N GLY A 270 -7.18 -7.37 7.54
CA GLY A 270 -8.01 -8.56 7.67
C GLY A 270 -8.30 -8.94 9.12
N GLU A 271 -8.63 -10.22 9.33
CA GLU A 271 -9.02 -10.76 10.64
C GLU A 271 -7.84 -10.86 11.61
N ASN A 272 -6.63 -11.10 11.12
CA ASN A 272 -5.42 -11.22 11.91
C ASN A 272 -4.26 -10.45 11.27
N GLN A 273 -3.17 -10.32 12.03
CA GLN A 273 -1.90 -9.71 11.60
C GLN A 273 -0.75 -10.71 11.72
N ASP A 274 -1.05 -12.01 11.64
CA ASP A 274 -0.03 -13.04 11.63
C ASP A 274 0.54 -13.13 10.21
N PHE A 275 1.68 -12.48 10.00
CA PHE A 275 2.31 -12.37 8.68
C PHE A 275 2.64 -13.74 8.07
N ASP A 276 2.90 -14.76 8.90
CA ASP A 276 3.29 -16.10 8.45
C ASP A 276 2.07 -17.01 8.19
N ASP A 277 0.86 -16.55 8.50
CA ASP A 277 -0.40 -17.27 8.28
C ASP A 277 -0.82 -17.21 6.80
N MET A 278 -0.10 -17.91 5.93
CA MET A 278 -0.29 -17.91 4.48
C MET A 278 -0.49 -19.32 3.91
N ASP A 279 -1.25 -19.42 2.82
CA ASP A 279 -1.46 -20.65 2.07
C ASP A 279 -0.48 -20.69 0.89
N ASP A 280 0.68 -21.32 1.10
CA ASP A 280 1.74 -21.44 0.09
C ASP A 280 1.25 -22.19 -1.17
N VAL A 281 1.56 -21.65 -2.34
CA VAL A 281 1.30 -22.30 -3.62
C VAL A 281 2.58 -22.96 -4.13
N ALA A 282 2.57 -24.28 -4.26
CA ALA A 282 3.70 -24.97 -4.88
C ALA A 282 3.78 -24.61 -6.37
N MET A 283 4.98 -24.25 -6.84
CA MET A 283 5.22 -23.80 -8.23
C MET A 283 4.72 -24.76 -9.32
N LYS A 284 4.65 -26.06 -9.02
CA LYS A 284 4.16 -27.10 -9.94
C LYS A 284 2.63 -27.15 -10.09
N ASP A 285 1.91 -26.50 -9.17
CA ASP A 285 0.45 -26.51 -9.07
C ASP A 285 -0.17 -25.19 -9.59
N LEU A 286 0.66 -24.18 -9.90
CA LEU A 286 0.26 -22.89 -10.48
C LEU A 286 -0.09 -23.06 -11.97
N MET A 287 -1.24 -22.51 -12.41
CA MET A 287 -1.74 -22.58 -13.80
C MET A 287 -1.97 -21.22 -14.46
#